data_AF-A0A0M3IMI5-F1
#
_entry.id   AF-A0A0M3IMI5-F1
#
_cell.length_a   1.000
_cell.length_b   1.000
_cell.length_c   1.000
_cell.angle_alpha   90.00
_cell.angle_beta   90.00
_cell.angle_gamma   90.00
#
_symmetry.space_group_name_H-M   'P 1'
#
loop_
_entity.id
_entity.type
_entity.pdbx_description
1 polymer ?
#
loop_
_entity_poly.entity_id
_entity_poly.type
_entity_poly.pdbx_seq_one_letter_code
_entity_poly.pdbx_strand_id
1 'polypeptide(L)'
;MTADCLRMVFGPADRETNFPSQLKFLSLPDWLHLDDSVVEEIALNCEQLRSLSLARCPLVTLRGFRAIAKSLKELRFLDINELADRISASLFAEVGAKDLPHLVYLSAHCKNSSSDAELLAEVRFSLQRLLLRKPTLMLSDAVNSFLTYKLKNAQATFNDTFAAENVAKIVNELSREEGFCCMSRIT
;
A
#
# COMPACT_ATOMS: atom_id res chain seq x y z
N MET A 1 -25.96 -3.54 5.23
CA MET A 1 -24.82 -3.92 6.08
C MET A 1 -23.72 -2.85 5.99
N THR A 2 -24.01 -1.58 6.27
CA THR A 2 -23.00 -0.49 6.17
C THR A 2 -22.67 0.12 7.53
N ALA A 3 -23.63 0.21 8.46
CA ALA A 3 -23.41 0.80 9.78
C ALA A 3 -22.54 -0.04 10.75
N ASP A 4 -22.41 -1.35 10.54
CA ASP A 4 -21.69 -2.24 11.48
C ASP A 4 -20.18 -2.36 11.18
N CYS A 5 -19.75 -2.13 9.94
CA CYS A 5 -18.34 -2.27 9.55
C CYS A 5 -17.45 -1.16 10.13
N LEU A 6 -17.93 0.08 10.15
CA LEU A 6 -17.23 1.18 10.81
C LEU A 6 -17.13 0.98 12.33
N ARG A 7 -18.10 0.30 12.96
CA ARG A 7 -18.03 -0.03 14.39
C ARG A 7 -16.90 -1.01 14.70
N MET A 8 -16.59 -1.91 13.78
CA MET A 8 -15.44 -2.82 13.94
C MET A 8 -14.11 -2.06 13.93
N VAL A 9 -14.01 -0.97 13.17
CA VAL A 9 -12.77 -0.18 13.04
C VAL A 9 -12.66 0.92 14.08
N PHE A 10 -13.74 1.68 14.31
CA PHE A 10 -13.75 2.92 15.08
C PHE A 10 -14.58 2.86 16.36
N GLY A 11 -15.26 1.74 16.64
CA GLY A 11 -16.18 1.62 17.78
C GLY A 11 -17.55 2.27 17.52
N PRO A 12 -18.43 2.32 18.53
CA PRO A 12 -19.75 2.95 18.37
C PRO A 12 -19.59 4.41 17.96
N ALA A 13 -20.22 4.78 16.85
CA ALA A 13 -20.28 6.17 16.42
C ALA A 13 -21.11 6.97 17.44
N ASP A 14 -20.45 7.73 18.30
CA ASP A 14 -21.10 8.78 19.06
C ASP A 14 -21.65 9.81 18.06
N ARG A 15 -22.92 10.18 18.22
CA ARG A 15 -23.72 10.94 17.24
C ARG A 15 -23.18 12.36 16.94
N GLU A 16 -22.09 12.78 17.57
CA GLU A 16 -21.59 14.16 17.56
C GLU A 16 -20.29 14.37 16.76
N THR A 17 -19.60 13.32 16.29
CA THR A 17 -18.24 13.49 15.78
C THR A 17 -18.07 13.16 14.30
N ASN A 18 -17.60 14.13 13.51
CA ASN A 18 -17.00 14.01 12.17
C ASN A 18 -15.73 13.11 12.12
N PHE A 19 -15.56 12.22 13.11
CA PHE A 19 -14.33 11.53 13.46
C PHE A 19 -13.66 10.76 12.31
N PRO A 20 -14.35 9.99 11.44
CA PRO A 20 -13.66 9.28 10.36
C PRO A 20 -13.12 10.24 9.27
N SER A 21 -13.81 11.37 9.03
CA SER A 21 -13.44 12.31 7.94
C SER A 21 -12.14 13.09 8.18
N GLN A 22 -11.72 13.21 9.44
CA GLN A 22 -10.48 13.92 9.81
C GLN A 22 -9.28 12.98 10.01
N LEU A 23 -9.50 11.66 9.87
CA LEU A 23 -8.47 10.67 10.08
C LEU A 23 -7.40 10.79 9.00
N LYS A 24 -6.16 11.02 9.42
CA LYS A 24 -4.99 11.14 8.52
C LYS A 24 -4.12 9.90 8.52
N PHE A 25 -4.10 9.15 9.62
CA PHE A 25 -3.16 8.05 9.82
C PHE A 25 -3.91 6.85 10.41
N LEU A 26 -3.87 5.71 9.72
CA LEU A 26 -4.53 4.49 10.14
C LEU A 26 -3.59 3.29 9.91
N SER A 27 -3.36 2.50 10.95
CA SER A 27 -2.55 1.29 10.89
C SER A 27 -3.33 0.14 11.52
N LEU A 28 -3.65 -0.88 10.71
CA LEU A 28 -4.44 -2.05 11.10
C LEU A 28 -3.73 -3.36 10.71
N PRO A 29 -2.45 -3.55 11.07
CA PRO A 29 -1.75 -4.78 10.72
C PRO A 29 -2.35 -5.99 11.44
N ASP A 30 -2.26 -7.17 10.83
CA ASP A 30 -2.66 -8.45 11.43
C ASP A 30 -4.15 -8.56 11.82
N TRP A 31 -5.01 -7.69 11.29
CA TRP A 31 -6.45 -7.78 11.51
C TRP A 31 -7.08 -8.85 10.63
N LEU A 32 -7.11 -10.07 11.15
CA LEU A 32 -7.56 -11.28 10.45
C LEU A 32 -9.02 -11.26 9.96
N HIS A 33 -9.84 -10.37 10.51
CA HIS A 33 -11.26 -10.22 10.15
C HIS A 33 -11.55 -8.99 9.29
N LEU A 34 -10.52 -8.19 8.94
CA LEU A 34 -10.67 -7.02 8.07
C LEU A 34 -10.80 -7.49 6.62
N ASP A 35 -11.98 -7.30 6.03
CA ASP A 35 -12.31 -7.67 4.65
C ASP A 35 -12.50 -6.44 3.74
N ASP A 36 -12.79 -6.67 2.46
CA ASP A 36 -13.01 -5.60 1.48
C ASP A 36 -14.16 -4.66 1.85
N SER A 37 -15.19 -5.13 2.55
CA SER A 37 -16.34 -4.30 2.95
C SER A 37 -15.90 -3.23 3.95
N VAL A 38 -15.03 -3.62 4.89
CA VAL A 38 -14.42 -2.68 5.84
C VAL A 38 -13.51 -1.68 5.14
N VAL A 39 -12.70 -2.14 4.18
CA VAL A 39 -11.82 -1.26 3.38
C VAL A 39 -12.62 -0.25 2.57
N GLU A 40 -13.75 -0.66 1.99
CA GLU A 40 -14.66 0.24 1.26
C GLU A 40 -15.23 1.32 2.17
N GLU A 41 -15.64 0.98 3.39
CA GLU A 41 -16.11 1.97 4.37
C GLU A 41 -15.00 2.93 4.81
N ILE A 42 -13.76 2.44 5.01
CA ILE A 42 -12.61 3.31 5.29
C ILE A 42 -12.39 4.27 4.11
N ALA A 43 -12.40 3.75 2.88
CA ALA A 43 -12.18 4.53 1.67
C ALA A 43 -13.25 5.60 1.44
N LEU A 44 -14.50 5.32 1.81
CA LEU A 44 -15.64 6.24 1.69
C LEU A 44 -15.66 7.33 2.78
N ASN A 45 -15.26 6.99 4.00
CA ASN A 45 -15.45 7.89 5.14
C ASN A 45 -14.16 8.62 5.57
N CYS A 46 -12.98 8.17 5.12
CA CYS A 46 -11.68 8.67 5.56
C CYS A 46 -10.85 9.24 4.40
N GLU A 47 -11.45 10.10 3.56
CA GLU A 47 -10.82 10.64 2.34
C GLU A 47 -9.54 11.46 2.60
N GLN A 48 -9.35 11.97 3.82
CA GLN A 48 -8.16 12.72 4.25
C GLN A 48 -6.99 11.83 4.69
N LEU A 49 -7.11 10.50 4.56
CA LEU A 49 -6.04 9.56 4.91
C LEU A 49 -4.78 9.83 4.09
N ARG A 50 -3.68 10.00 4.81
CA ARG A 50 -2.31 10.16 4.31
C ARG A 50 -1.47 8.91 4.51
N SER A 51 -1.76 8.12 5.53
CA SER A 51 -1.10 6.84 5.79
C SER A 51 -2.10 5.73 6.05
N LEU A 52 -1.93 4.61 5.37
CA LEU A 52 -2.72 3.40 5.58
C LEU A 52 -1.83 2.17 5.58
N SER A 53 -1.85 1.38 6.65
CA SER A 53 -1.28 0.03 6.66
C SER A 53 -2.39 -1.00 6.86
N LEU A 54 -2.44 -1.97 5.95
CA LEU A 54 -3.29 -3.16 5.98
C LEU A 54 -2.45 -4.44 5.94
N ALA A 55 -1.17 -4.36 6.36
CA ALA A 55 -0.26 -5.48 6.30
C ALA A 55 -0.84 -6.72 6.98
N ARG A 56 -0.68 -7.89 6.35
CA ARG A 56 -1.12 -9.19 6.90
C ARG A 56 -2.62 -9.27 7.21
N CYS A 57 -3.47 -8.56 6.47
CA CYS A 57 -4.94 -8.69 6.51
C CYS A 57 -5.46 -9.65 5.41
N PRO A 58 -5.55 -10.97 5.66
CA PRO A 58 -5.71 -11.99 4.61
C PRO A 58 -7.03 -11.96 3.83
N LEU A 59 -8.04 -11.24 4.34
CA LEU A 59 -9.36 -11.11 3.70
C LEU A 59 -9.47 -9.88 2.80
N VAL A 60 -8.43 -9.04 2.74
CA VAL A 60 -8.35 -7.92 1.78
C VAL A 60 -7.90 -8.45 0.42
N THR A 61 -8.64 -8.08 -0.61
CA THR A 61 -8.41 -8.51 -2.00
C THR A 61 -8.20 -7.31 -2.93
N LEU A 62 -8.12 -7.59 -4.23
CA LEU A 62 -8.13 -6.57 -5.29
C LEU A 62 -9.32 -5.62 -5.20
N ARG A 63 -10.47 -6.08 -4.70
CA ARG A 63 -11.64 -5.22 -4.55
C ARG A 63 -11.39 -4.10 -3.52
N GLY A 64 -10.91 -4.42 -2.32
CA GLY A 64 -10.56 -3.42 -1.31
C GLY A 64 -9.44 -2.49 -1.77
N PHE A 65 -8.42 -3.05 -2.43
CA PHE A 65 -7.34 -2.22 -3.00
C PHE A 65 -7.83 -1.21 -4.05
N ARG A 66 -8.78 -1.60 -4.91
CA ARG A 66 -9.42 -0.68 -5.86
C ARG A 66 -10.16 0.46 -5.16
N ALA A 67 -10.84 0.18 -4.04
CA ALA A 67 -11.53 1.20 -3.26
C ALA A 67 -10.55 2.24 -2.70
N ILE A 68 -9.41 1.77 -2.17
CA ILE A 68 -8.29 2.61 -1.70
C ILE A 68 -7.79 3.50 -2.85
N ALA A 69 -7.39 2.88 -3.97
CA ALA A 69 -6.75 3.60 -5.07
C ALA A 69 -7.64 4.71 -5.68
N LYS A 70 -8.95 4.45 -5.73
CA LYS A 70 -9.94 5.36 -6.30
C LYS A 70 -10.38 6.46 -5.35
N SER A 71 -10.43 6.22 -4.04
CA SER A 71 -11.06 7.16 -3.10
C SER A 71 -10.04 7.95 -2.27
N LEU A 72 -8.94 7.32 -1.84
CA LEU A 72 -7.97 7.94 -0.94
C LEU A 72 -6.92 8.76 -1.72
N LYS A 73 -7.32 9.94 -2.21
CA LYS A 73 -6.45 10.78 -3.06
C LYS A 73 -5.32 11.46 -2.30
N GLU A 74 -5.48 11.69 -1.00
CA GLU A 74 -4.48 12.29 -0.10
C GLU A 74 -3.42 11.29 0.38
N LEU A 75 -3.53 10.02 0.00
CA LEU A 75 -2.66 8.96 0.51
C LEU A 75 -1.22 9.15 0.03
N ARG A 76 -0.30 9.24 0.98
CA ARG A 76 1.16 9.38 0.77
C ARG A 76 1.91 8.09 1.06
N PHE A 77 1.44 7.31 2.03
CA PHE A 77 2.07 6.08 2.49
C PHE A 77 1.06 4.93 2.51
N LEU A 78 1.39 3.84 1.80
CA LEU A 78 0.57 2.64 1.76
C LEU A 78 1.41 1.40 2.03
N ASP A 79 0.96 0.58 2.98
CA ASP A 79 1.56 -0.71 3.30
C ASP A 79 0.53 -1.82 3.14
N ILE A 80 0.79 -2.70 2.18
CA ILE A 80 -0.02 -3.87 1.82
C ILE A 80 0.84 -5.15 1.86
N ASN A 81 1.84 -5.18 2.72
CA ASN A 81 2.70 -6.36 2.88
C ASN A 81 1.86 -7.61 3.17
N GLU A 82 2.26 -8.72 2.55
CA GLU A 82 1.61 -10.03 2.61
C GLU A 82 0.18 -10.08 2.07
N LEU A 83 -0.19 -9.07 1.27
CA LEU A 83 -1.40 -9.09 0.44
C LEU A 83 -1.08 -9.22 -1.06
N ALA A 84 0.14 -8.92 -1.48
CA ALA A 84 0.49 -8.75 -2.89
C ALA A 84 0.21 -10.00 -3.75
N ASP A 85 0.37 -11.20 -3.18
CA ASP A 85 0.05 -12.49 -3.81
C ASP A 85 -1.44 -12.68 -4.10
N ARG A 86 -2.32 -12.11 -3.26
CA ARG A 86 -3.79 -12.21 -3.41
C ARG A 86 -4.37 -11.14 -4.31
N ILE A 87 -3.60 -10.08 -4.54
CA ILE A 87 -4.05 -8.92 -5.30
C ILE A 87 -3.53 -8.99 -6.77
N SER A 88 -2.70 -10.00 -7.13
CA SER A 88 -2.19 -10.29 -8.50
C SER A 88 -3.07 -11.32 -9.24
N ALA A 89 -3.73 -11.00 -10.37
CA ALA A 89 -3.17 -10.94 -11.74
C ALA A 89 -3.50 -9.64 -12.54
N SER A 90 -4.05 -8.61 -11.86
CA SER A 90 -4.43 -7.33 -12.48
C SER A 90 -4.10 -6.09 -11.63
N LEU A 91 -3.40 -6.32 -10.50
CA LEU A 91 -3.03 -5.40 -9.41
C LEU A 91 -2.79 -3.94 -9.82
N PHE A 92 -2.02 -3.70 -10.87
CA PHE A 92 -1.65 -2.35 -11.28
C PHE A 92 -2.10 -1.96 -12.68
N ALA A 93 -2.56 -2.90 -13.50
CA ALA A 93 -3.07 -2.56 -14.83
C ALA A 93 -4.22 -1.54 -14.74
N GLU A 94 -5.00 -1.61 -13.66
CA GLU A 94 -6.18 -0.78 -13.45
C GLU A 94 -5.96 0.46 -12.59
N VAL A 95 -4.86 0.52 -11.80
CA VAL A 95 -4.47 1.75 -11.11
C VAL A 95 -4.04 2.74 -12.18
N GLY A 96 -4.91 3.71 -12.46
CA GLY A 96 -4.70 4.71 -13.50
C GLY A 96 -3.66 5.76 -13.10
N ALA A 97 -3.32 6.62 -14.06
CA ALA A 97 -2.46 7.78 -13.80
C ALA A 97 -3.08 8.73 -12.75
N LYS A 98 -4.41 8.78 -12.64
CA LYS A 98 -5.17 9.63 -11.71
C LYS A 98 -5.40 9.01 -10.33
N ASP A 99 -5.04 7.74 -10.15
CA ASP A 99 -5.20 7.05 -8.88
C ASP A 99 -3.97 7.28 -8.01
N LEU A 100 -4.21 7.52 -6.71
CA LEU A 100 -3.17 7.78 -5.71
C LEU A 100 -2.15 8.85 -6.17
N PRO A 101 -2.60 10.09 -6.48
CA PRO A 101 -1.76 11.13 -7.08
C PRO A 101 -0.64 11.62 -6.16
N HIS A 102 -0.82 11.47 -4.83
CA HIS A 102 0.13 11.93 -3.82
C HIS A 102 0.95 10.80 -3.17
N LEU A 103 0.85 9.58 -3.70
CA LEU A 103 1.55 8.42 -3.13
C LEU A 103 3.06 8.54 -3.33
N VAL A 104 3.77 8.59 -2.20
CA VAL A 104 5.23 8.69 -2.13
C VAL A 104 5.86 7.34 -1.86
N TYR A 105 5.20 6.50 -1.07
CA TYR A 105 5.74 5.21 -0.65
C TYR A 105 4.70 4.08 -0.71
N LEU A 106 5.12 2.94 -1.24
CA LEU A 106 4.36 1.69 -1.27
C LEU A 106 5.23 0.53 -0.76
N SER A 107 4.77 -0.15 0.28
CA SER A 107 5.30 -1.47 0.69
C SER A 107 4.36 -2.57 0.20
N ALA A 108 4.88 -3.51 -0.58
CA ALA A 108 4.11 -4.60 -1.17
C ALA A 108 4.93 -5.90 -1.22
N HIS A 109 5.32 -6.40 -0.04
CA HIS A 109 6.08 -7.65 0.09
C HIS A 109 5.15 -8.85 -0.04
N CYS A 110 5.59 -9.91 -0.70
CA CYS A 110 4.88 -11.19 -0.69
C CYS A 110 5.16 -11.96 0.60
N LYS A 111 4.31 -12.94 0.92
CA LYS A 111 4.56 -13.88 2.01
C LYS A 111 5.81 -14.70 1.73
N ASN A 112 6.73 -14.79 2.69
CA ASN A 112 7.94 -15.63 2.55
C ASN A 112 7.62 -17.13 2.30
N SER A 113 6.41 -17.58 2.61
CA SER A 113 5.93 -18.94 2.35
C SER A 113 5.39 -19.16 0.94
N SER A 114 5.28 -18.13 0.07
CA SER A 114 4.85 -18.33 -1.31
C SER A 114 5.97 -19.01 -2.10
N SER A 115 5.92 -20.34 -2.17
CA SER A 115 6.86 -21.15 -2.97
C SER A 115 6.62 -21.01 -4.48
N ASP A 116 5.57 -20.29 -4.88
CA ASP A 116 5.21 -20.08 -6.27
C ASP A 116 6.07 -18.97 -6.89
N ALA A 117 7.18 -19.39 -7.50
CA ALA A 117 8.11 -18.49 -8.16
C ALA A 117 7.49 -17.75 -9.36
N GLU A 118 6.50 -18.36 -10.03
CA GLU A 118 5.80 -17.74 -11.16
C GLU A 118 4.91 -16.60 -10.68
N LEU A 119 4.15 -16.83 -9.61
CA LEU A 119 3.34 -15.80 -8.96
C LEU A 119 4.20 -14.65 -8.42
N LEU A 120 5.34 -14.96 -7.79
CA LEU A 120 6.29 -13.93 -7.31
C LEU A 120 6.83 -13.09 -8.47
N ALA A 121 7.17 -13.71 -9.60
CA ALA A 121 7.62 -13.01 -10.79
C ALA A 121 6.51 -12.11 -11.39
N GLU A 122 5.26 -12.58 -11.41
CA GLU A 122 4.12 -11.81 -11.89
C GLU A 122 3.83 -10.58 -11.02
N VAL A 123 3.86 -10.74 -9.70
CA VAL A 123 3.70 -9.64 -8.73
C VAL A 123 4.80 -8.61 -8.96
N ARG A 124 6.07 -9.05 -9.01
CA ARG A 124 7.22 -8.16 -9.25
C ARG A 124 7.10 -7.44 -10.58
N PHE A 125 6.73 -8.13 -11.66
CA PHE A 125 6.50 -7.52 -12.97
C PHE A 125 5.41 -6.44 -12.93
N SER A 126 4.34 -6.69 -12.18
CA SER A 126 3.25 -5.73 -12.00
C SER A 126 3.72 -4.48 -11.24
N LEU A 127 4.50 -4.66 -10.15
CA LEU A 127 5.09 -3.56 -9.38
C LEU A 127 6.05 -2.71 -10.24
N GLN A 128 6.86 -3.36 -11.08
CA GLN A 128 7.73 -2.69 -12.05
C GLN A 128 6.93 -1.79 -13.01
N ARG A 129 5.79 -2.27 -13.54
CA ARG A 129 4.90 -1.48 -14.41
C ARG A 129 4.22 -0.32 -13.67
N LEU A 130 3.91 -0.46 -12.38
CA LEU A 130 3.45 0.66 -11.57
C LEU A 130 4.55 1.72 -11.45
N LEU A 131 5.77 1.31 -11.12
CA LEU A 131 6.89 2.22 -10.93
C LEU A 131 7.22 3.01 -12.22
N LEU A 132 7.12 2.39 -13.39
CA LEU A 132 7.27 3.10 -14.68
C LEU A 132 6.22 4.19 -14.92
N ARG A 133 5.02 4.02 -14.38
CA ARG A 133 3.92 5.01 -14.51
C ARG A 133 3.93 6.05 -13.39
N LYS A 134 4.60 5.77 -12.28
CA LYS A 134 4.78 6.64 -11.12
C LYS A 134 6.27 6.72 -10.76
N PRO A 135 7.10 7.41 -11.55
CA PRO A 135 8.56 7.39 -11.41
C PRO A 135 9.09 7.99 -10.10
N THR A 136 8.26 8.74 -9.37
CA THR A 136 8.59 9.33 -8.07
C THR A 136 8.24 8.42 -6.88
N LEU A 137 7.55 7.30 -7.12
CA LEU A 137 7.13 6.37 -6.08
C LEU A 137 8.32 5.59 -5.54
N MET A 138 8.53 5.62 -4.23
CA MET A 138 9.42 4.71 -3.53
C MET A 138 8.69 3.39 -3.28
N LEU A 139 9.10 2.33 -3.93
CA LEU A 139 8.41 1.03 -3.87
C LEU A 139 9.35 -0.02 -3.25
N SER A 140 8.92 -0.62 -2.15
CA SER A 140 9.62 -1.74 -1.50
C SER A 140 8.81 -3.03 -1.72
N ASP A 141 9.43 -4.02 -2.37
CA ASP A 141 8.81 -5.33 -2.66
C ASP A 141 9.51 -6.50 -1.94
N ALA A 142 10.60 -6.20 -1.23
CA ALA A 142 11.36 -7.14 -0.43
C ALA A 142 11.98 -6.42 0.78
N VAL A 143 12.30 -7.21 1.80
CA VAL A 143 12.98 -6.75 3.01
C VAL A 143 14.29 -6.04 2.64
N ASN A 144 14.51 -4.88 3.27
CA ASN A 144 15.70 -4.07 3.12
C ASN A 144 16.03 -3.74 1.65
N SER A 145 15.01 -3.48 0.84
CA SER A 145 15.17 -3.19 -0.59
C SER A 145 14.11 -2.22 -1.11
N PHE A 146 14.50 -1.48 -2.15
CA PHE A 146 13.61 -0.67 -2.98
C PHE A 146 13.77 -1.07 -4.45
N LEU A 147 12.65 -1.24 -5.16
CA LEU A 147 12.65 -1.38 -6.61
C LEU A 147 13.15 -0.08 -7.24
N THR A 148 14.14 -0.22 -8.11
CA THR A 148 14.69 0.90 -8.87
C THR A 148 15.00 0.47 -10.30
N TYR A 149 15.03 1.42 -11.21
CA TYR A 149 15.35 1.16 -12.60
C TYR A 149 16.19 2.28 -13.20
N LYS A 150 16.90 1.95 -14.26
CA LYS A 150 17.62 2.90 -15.12
C LYS A 150 16.92 2.95 -16.46
N LEU A 151 16.82 4.14 -17.04
CA LEU A 151 16.35 4.33 -18.41
C LEU A 151 17.55 4.48 -19.33
N LYS A 152 17.64 3.62 -20.35
CA LYS A 152 18.61 3.73 -21.44
C LYS A 152 17.88 3.50 -22.75
N ASN A 153 17.95 4.46 -23.67
CA ASN A 153 17.31 4.38 -24.99
C ASN A 153 15.81 4.02 -24.93
N ALA A 154 15.05 4.68 -24.04
CA ALA A 154 13.63 4.39 -23.77
C ALA A 154 13.31 2.96 -23.25
N GLN A 155 14.33 2.16 -22.94
CA GLN A 155 14.18 0.88 -22.28
C GLN A 155 14.50 1.01 -20.79
N ALA A 156 13.61 0.50 -19.95
CA ALA A 156 13.83 0.40 -18.51
C ALA A 156 14.55 -0.90 -18.16
N THR A 157 15.60 -0.80 -17.36
CA THR A 157 16.30 -1.94 -16.77
C THR A 157 16.22 -1.83 -15.26
N PHE A 158 15.55 -2.79 -14.63
CA PHE A 158 15.40 -2.84 -13.18
C PHE A 158 16.67 -3.40 -12.54
N ASN A 159 17.07 -2.84 -11.40
CA ASN A 159 18.23 -3.32 -10.66
C ASN A 159 17.77 -4.44 -9.71
N ASP A 160 18.62 -5.47 -9.54
CA ASP A 160 18.24 -6.64 -8.74
C ASP A 160 18.17 -6.34 -7.24
N THR A 161 19.01 -5.44 -6.71
CA THR A 161 18.96 -5.00 -5.29
C THR A 161 19.70 -3.69 -5.07
N PHE A 162 19.16 -2.83 -4.20
CA PHE A 162 19.87 -1.67 -3.65
C PHE A 162 20.82 -2.11 -2.52
N ALA A 163 21.99 -1.47 -2.38
CA ALA A 163 22.85 -1.70 -1.23
C ALA A 163 22.16 -1.26 0.07
N ALA A 164 22.20 -2.09 1.12
CA ALA A 164 21.53 -1.88 2.41
C ALA A 164 21.77 -0.50 3.04
N GLU A 165 22.97 0.07 2.86
CA GLU A 165 23.33 1.39 3.40
C GLU A 165 22.49 2.54 2.80
N ASN A 166 22.08 2.41 1.54
CA ASN A 166 21.24 3.41 0.88
C ASN A 166 19.78 3.29 1.33
N VAL A 167 19.33 2.07 1.66
CA VAL A 167 17.99 1.82 2.19
C VAL A 167 17.83 2.53 3.53
N ALA A 168 18.79 2.38 4.46
CA ALA A 168 18.74 3.06 5.75
C ALA A 168 18.62 4.59 5.63
N LYS A 169 19.32 5.21 4.67
CA LYS A 169 19.21 6.65 4.41
C LYS A 169 17.82 7.05 3.94
N ILE A 170 17.25 6.31 2.99
CA ILE A 170 15.89 6.55 2.48
C ILE A 170 14.87 6.41 3.62
N VAL A 171 14.97 5.35 4.43
CA VAL A 171 14.08 5.13 5.58
C VAL A 171 14.18 6.27 6.59
N ASN A 172 15.39 6.76 6.87
CA ASN A 172 15.59 7.89 7.77
C ASN A 172 14.96 9.19 7.25
N GLU A 173 15.00 9.42 5.94
CA GLU A 173 14.34 10.57 5.31
C GLU A 173 12.81 10.44 5.37
N LEU A 174 12.26 9.28 4.99
CA LEU A 174 10.83 9.01 5.08
C LEU A 174 10.30 9.11 6.53
N SER A 175 11.10 8.69 7.51
CA SER A 175 10.73 8.78 8.94
C SER A 175 10.58 10.20 9.47
N ARG A 176 11.04 11.21 8.72
CA ARG A 176 10.81 12.63 9.07
C ARG A 176 9.45 13.13 8.60
N GLU A 177 8.78 12.39 7.71
CA GLU A 177 7.47 12.76 7.23
C GLU A 177 6.36 12.24 8.14
N GLU A 178 5.39 13.11 8.42
CA GLU A 178 4.27 12.80 9.31
C GLU A 178 3.46 11.62 8.76
N GLY A 179 3.22 10.63 9.62
CA GLY A 179 2.44 9.43 9.28
C GLY A 179 3.24 8.26 8.73
N PHE A 180 4.53 8.41 8.42
CA PHE A 180 5.35 7.27 7.96
C PHE A 180 5.49 6.17 9.03
N CYS A 181 5.38 6.52 10.31
CA CYS A 181 5.40 5.58 11.43
C CYS A 181 4.30 4.51 11.40
N CYS A 182 3.28 4.66 10.55
CA CYS A 182 2.22 3.66 10.36
C CYS A 182 2.67 2.44 9.53
N MET A 183 3.78 2.55 8.79
CA MET A 183 4.25 1.52 7.86
C MET A 183 5.00 0.41 8.60
N SER A 184 4.88 -0.83 8.11
CA SER A 184 5.73 -1.94 8.56
C SER A 184 7.21 -1.58 8.42
N ARG A 185 8.03 -2.13 9.31
CA ARG A 185 9.48 -1.96 9.20
C ARG A 185 9.96 -2.52 7.87
N ILE A 186 10.79 -1.74 7.19
CA ILE A 186 11.48 -2.14 5.96
C ILE A 186 12.69 -3.05 6.30
N THR A 187 13.04 -3.22 7.58
CA THR A 187 14.19 -3.98 8.09
C THR A 187 13.93 -5.47 8.26
#